data_AF-A0A1W9QDC7-F1
#
_entry.id   AF-A0A1W9QDC7-F1
#
_cell.length_a   1.000
_cell.length_b   1.000
_cell.length_c   1.000
_cell.angle_alpha   90.00
_cell.angle_beta   90.00
_cell.angle_gamma   90.00
#
_symmetry.space_group_name_H-M   'P 1'
#
loop_
_entity.id
_entity.type
_entity.pdbx_description
1 polymer ?
#
loop_
_entity_poly.entity_id
_entity_poly.type
_entity_poly.pdbx_seq_one_letter_code
_entity_poly.pdbx_strand_id
1 'polypeptide(L)'
;MILCHPALLLGCVALAFASSCAESSDSGRIDSGTQSGGSPATGGGAASGGAGSPAGGAPGNPATGGSASGGGSAQGSGGSQSGSGAATGSGGAASVGGSSPGTGGAAGEQKEPGPVYLGVRFVGRVDGSEPTRPRFTWSGTGFLARFSGTGLRVKWSNEQPVMFQVVVDHEEPRSVTAAQGEATIALAEGLGAGEHTLLLHRETEGQYGTTAISEIQVLEGELLDPPELPNRLIEIVGDSITCGYGNLGADQSCPFSFDTESHFVSYGAVAARELDAELSTIAISGHGIIRNYDGGTSDLLPISYERTLTMDPTTSWDFVREPDVVVVNLGTNDFAKGDPGIAFEDEYFRFLADLRDRHPEAYLLVTLGPMLNGEDLNKARAYLQNALESMTSMGDDNVGFLEYAAQGTGELGCDWHPNTKKHASMATVLTEELRTKLHW
;
A
#
# COMPACT_ATOMS: atom_id res chain seq x y z
N MET A 1 -45.77 27.81 -24.30
CA MET A 1 -44.87 27.75 -25.47
C MET A 1 -43.57 27.17 -24.99
N ILE A 2 -43.20 26.03 -25.56
CA ILE A 2 -42.14 25.14 -25.12
C ILE A 2 -40.78 25.71 -25.55
N LEU A 3 -39.82 25.60 -24.63
CA LEU A 3 -38.42 25.99 -24.76
C LEU A 3 -37.71 25.22 -25.89
N CYS A 4 -36.94 25.94 -26.70
CA CYS A 4 -35.88 25.37 -27.54
C CYS A 4 -34.51 25.71 -26.92
N HIS A 5 -33.75 24.68 -26.57
CA HIS A 5 -32.29 24.70 -26.46
C HIS A 5 -31.79 23.45 -27.18
N PRO A 6 -30.82 23.55 -28.11
CA PRO A 6 -30.30 22.39 -28.81
C PRO A 6 -29.20 21.71 -28.00
N ALA A 7 -29.28 20.38 -27.97
CA ALA A 7 -28.27 19.47 -27.46
C ALA A 7 -27.00 19.50 -28.33
N LEU A 8 -25.83 19.50 -27.69
CA LEU A 8 -24.57 19.13 -28.34
C LEU A 8 -24.43 17.60 -28.30
N LEU A 9 -24.24 17.01 -29.48
CA LEU A 9 -24.00 15.59 -29.68
C LEU A 9 -22.55 15.20 -29.36
N LEU A 10 -22.43 14.06 -28.67
CA LEU A 10 -21.30 13.13 -28.66
C LEU A 10 -20.70 12.90 -30.05
N GLY A 11 -19.38 12.96 -30.15
CA GLY A 11 -18.60 12.43 -31.27
C GLY A 11 -17.53 11.47 -30.77
N CYS A 12 -17.84 10.18 -30.72
CA CYS A 12 -16.85 9.10 -30.59
C CYS A 12 -16.07 8.99 -31.90
N VAL A 13 -14.74 9.12 -31.85
CA VAL A 13 -13.84 8.78 -32.96
C VAL A 13 -13.22 7.42 -32.66
N ALA A 14 -13.70 6.39 -33.34
CA ALA A 14 -13.05 5.08 -33.38
C ALA A 14 -12.01 5.07 -34.51
N LEU A 15 -10.73 4.87 -34.17
CA LEU A 15 -9.69 4.56 -35.16
C LEU A 15 -9.64 3.05 -35.38
N ALA A 16 -9.97 2.64 -36.61
CA ALA A 16 -9.74 1.29 -37.11
C ALA A 16 -8.40 1.25 -37.88
N PHE A 17 -7.45 0.43 -37.45
CA PHE A 17 -6.27 0.08 -38.24
C PHE A 17 -6.56 -1.16 -39.08
N ALA A 18 -6.46 -0.99 -40.40
CA ALA A 18 -6.56 -2.07 -41.37
C ALA A 18 -5.22 -2.79 -41.53
N SER A 19 -5.27 -4.11 -41.37
CA SER A 19 -4.21 -5.06 -41.66
C SER A 19 -4.04 -5.24 -43.17
N SER A 20 -2.80 -5.24 -43.66
CA SER A 20 -2.45 -5.62 -45.03
C SER A 20 -1.58 -6.87 -44.99
N CYS A 21 -2.17 -7.97 -45.46
CA CYS A 21 -1.47 -9.19 -45.85
C CYS A 21 -0.83 -9.01 -47.23
N ALA A 22 0.36 -9.59 -47.42
CA ALA A 22 0.89 -9.95 -48.73
C ALA A 22 1.59 -11.33 -48.63
N GLU A 23 0.97 -12.33 -49.27
CA GLU A 23 1.62 -13.55 -49.78
C GLU A 23 2.40 -13.17 -51.08
N SER A 24 3.35 -13.88 -51.68
CA SER A 24 3.66 -15.32 -51.79
C SER A 24 5.00 -15.54 -52.55
N SER A 25 5.59 -16.74 -52.38
CA SER A 25 6.43 -17.53 -53.34
C SER A 25 7.85 -17.02 -53.68
N ASP A 26 8.89 -17.83 -53.94
CA ASP A 26 9.00 -19.23 -54.35
C ASP A 26 10.42 -19.79 -54.06
N SER A 27 10.49 -21.11 -54.14
CA SER A 27 11.53 -22.13 -54.01
C SER A 27 12.92 -21.95 -54.66
N GLY A 28 13.90 -22.70 -54.12
CA GLY A 28 15.19 -22.99 -54.78
C GLY A 28 16.19 -23.74 -53.89
N ARG A 29 16.12 -25.08 -53.89
CA ARG A 29 17.08 -26.02 -53.28
C ARG A 29 18.04 -26.53 -54.37
N ILE A 30 19.33 -26.73 -54.06
CA ILE A 30 20.21 -27.88 -54.41
C ILE A 30 21.69 -27.56 -54.10
N ASP A 31 22.28 -28.38 -53.23
CA ASP A 31 23.62 -29.04 -53.20
C ASP A 31 24.87 -28.30 -53.73
N SER A 32 26.10 -28.48 -53.21
CA SER A 32 26.75 -29.61 -52.53
C SER A 32 28.17 -29.17 -52.11
N GLY A 33 28.83 -29.87 -51.17
CA GLY A 33 30.28 -29.68 -50.96
C GLY A 33 30.86 -30.18 -49.64
N THR A 34 31.05 -31.50 -49.56
CA THR A 34 31.66 -32.31 -48.50
C THR A 34 33.12 -32.02 -48.13
N GLN A 35 33.47 -32.34 -46.86
CA GLN A 35 34.60 -33.17 -46.36
C GLN A 35 35.31 -32.54 -45.13
N SER A 36 35.89 -33.23 -44.15
CA SER A 36 35.74 -34.57 -43.52
C SER A 36 36.86 -34.69 -42.46
N GLY A 37 36.62 -35.44 -41.38
CA GLY A 37 37.66 -36.09 -40.54
C GLY A 37 38.26 -35.23 -39.42
N GLY A 38 38.43 -35.69 -38.18
CA GLY A 38 38.20 -36.99 -37.56
C GLY A 38 38.69 -36.96 -36.10
N SER A 39 38.01 -37.68 -35.21
CA SER A 39 38.48 -38.07 -33.85
C SER A 39 39.50 -39.22 -33.94
N PRO A 40 40.20 -39.62 -32.84
CA PRO A 40 39.63 -40.40 -31.71
C PRO A 40 40.07 -39.91 -30.30
N ALA A 41 39.21 -40.00 -29.25
CA ALA A 41 39.10 -41.04 -28.19
C ALA A 41 40.36 -41.16 -27.28
N THR A 42 40.33 -41.24 -25.94
CA THR A 42 39.54 -42.12 -25.04
C THR A 42 39.62 -41.71 -23.54
N GLY A 43 38.62 -42.17 -22.76
CA GLY A 43 38.71 -42.56 -21.32
C GLY A 43 38.34 -41.46 -20.29
N GLY A 44 37.44 -41.62 -19.32
CA GLY A 44 36.75 -42.78 -18.75
C GLY A 44 36.69 -42.58 -17.22
N GLY A 45 35.51 -42.65 -16.59
CA GLY A 45 35.39 -42.62 -15.12
C GLY A 45 34.00 -42.22 -14.61
N ALA A 46 33.27 -43.18 -14.05
CA ALA A 46 31.92 -43.07 -13.52
C ALA A 46 31.87 -42.53 -12.07
N ALA A 47 30.75 -41.89 -11.71
CA ALA A 47 30.18 -41.93 -10.37
C ALA A 47 28.66 -41.65 -10.44
N SER A 48 27.88 -42.51 -9.82
CA SER A 48 26.41 -42.52 -9.74
C SER A 48 25.93 -42.16 -8.34
N GLY A 49 24.69 -41.65 -8.27
CA GLY A 49 23.93 -41.37 -7.05
C GLY A 49 23.41 -39.93 -7.10
N GLY A 50 22.13 -39.60 -7.10
CA GLY A 50 20.94 -40.33 -6.69
C GLY A 50 20.10 -39.39 -5.83
N ALA A 51 19.18 -38.64 -6.44
CA ALA A 51 18.08 -37.92 -5.79
C ALA A 51 17.04 -37.67 -6.89
N GLY A 52 15.79 -38.13 -6.83
CA GLY A 52 14.94 -38.28 -5.66
C GLY A 52 13.93 -37.14 -5.65
N SER A 53 13.08 -37.06 -6.67
CA SER A 53 11.91 -36.18 -6.70
C SER A 53 10.85 -36.66 -5.69
N PRO A 54 10.08 -35.73 -5.11
CA PRO A 54 8.68 -36.02 -4.85
C PRO A 54 7.79 -35.02 -5.57
N ALA A 55 6.84 -35.60 -6.32
CA ALA A 55 5.58 -34.97 -6.66
C ALA A 55 4.70 -34.86 -5.41
N GLY A 56 3.97 -33.76 -5.29
CA GLY A 56 2.77 -33.60 -4.47
C GLY A 56 2.06 -32.37 -5.02
N GLY A 57 0.82 -32.41 -5.51
CA GLY A 57 -0.29 -33.24 -5.08
C GLY A 57 -1.34 -32.28 -4.51
N ALA A 58 -2.11 -31.66 -5.40
CA ALA A 58 -3.24 -30.81 -5.04
C ALA A 58 -4.37 -31.62 -4.39
N PRO A 59 -5.11 -31.04 -3.43
CA PRO A 59 -6.52 -31.33 -3.22
C PRO A 59 -7.33 -30.06 -3.56
N GLY A 60 -8.40 -30.08 -4.36
CA GLY A 60 -9.46 -31.07 -4.40
C GLY A 60 -10.58 -30.64 -3.44
N ASN A 61 -11.36 -29.63 -3.84
CA ASN A 61 -12.46 -29.04 -3.07
C ASN A 61 -13.76 -29.83 -3.32
N PRO A 62 -14.52 -30.27 -2.29
CA PRO A 62 -15.87 -30.77 -2.48
C PRO A 62 -16.91 -29.72 -2.08
N ALA A 63 -17.77 -29.40 -3.06
CA ALA A 63 -18.99 -28.62 -2.86
C ALA A 63 -20.10 -29.46 -2.21
N THR A 64 -20.71 -28.91 -1.15
CA THR A 64 -22.07 -29.19 -0.65
C THR A 64 -22.59 -27.81 -0.19
N GLY A 65 -23.76 -27.27 -0.53
CA GLY A 65 -25.09 -27.83 -0.73
C GLY A 65 -25.98 -27.35 0.42
N GLY A 66 -26.88 -26.38 0.21
CA GLY A 66 -27.88 -26.01 1.23
C GLY A 66 -28.58 -24.66 1.04
N SER A 67 -29.88 -24.72 0.77
CA SER A 67 -30.79 -23.60 0.56
C SER A 67 -31.54 -23.15 1.83
N ALA A 68 -31.89 -21.86 1.85
CA ALA A 68 -33.16 -21.24 2.25
C ALA A 68 -33.59 -21.06 3.74
N SER A 69 -34.36 -19.96 3.90
CA SER A 69 -35.26 -19.54 5.00
C SER A 69 -34.61 -18.83 6.20
N GLY A 70 -35.14 -17.76 6.78
CA GLY A 70 -36.32 -16.94 6.49
C GLY A 70 -36.30 -15.71 7.42
N GLY A 71 -36.60 -14.53 6.88
CA GLY A 71 -36.65 -13.28 7.64
C GLY A 71 -37.98 -13.11 8.38
N GLY A 72 -37.92 -12.95 9.69
CA GLY A 72 -39.03 -12.53 10.55
C GLY A 72 -38.84 -11.07 10.96
N SER A 73 -39.76 -10.22 10.53
CA SER A 73 -39.83 -8.79 10.82
C SER A 73 -40.38 -8.54 12.23
N ALA A 74 -39.72 -7.70 13.03
CA ALA A 74 -40.25 -7.18 14.29
C ALA A 74 -40.94 -5.82 14.03
N GLN A 75 -42.24 -5.76 14.32
CA GLN A 75 -43.04 -4.54 14.39
C GLN A 75 -42.77 -3.79 15.71
N GLY A 76 -42.75 -2.47 15.62
CA GLY A 76 -42.70 -1.56 16.75
C GLY A 76 -44.06 -1.22 17.37
N SER A 77 -43.97 -0.59 18.52
CA SER A 77 -44.91 0.34 19.20
C SER A 77 -44.30 0.54 20.59
N GLY A 78 -44.22 1.70 21.23
CA GLY A 78 -44.87 3.00 21.12
C GLY A 78 -44.82 3.58 22.54
N GLY A 79 -44.99 4.90 22.69
CA GLY A 79 -45.35 5.46 24.00
C GLY A 79 -44.44 6.58 24.53
N SER A 80 -44.77 7.79 24.09
CA SER A 80 -44.43 9.07 24.70
C SER A 80 -44.69 9.13 26.20
N GLN A 81 -43.84 9.83 26.95
CA GLN A 81 -44.29 10.61 28.11
C GLN A 81 -43.45 11.88 28.29
N SER A 82 -44.17 13.00 28.31
CA SER A 82 -43.74 14.36 28.58
C SER A 82 -43.53 14.59 30.08
N GLY A 83 -42.49 15.33 30.45
CA GLY A 83 -42.28 15.86 31.79
C GLY A 83 -41.59 17.22 31.74
N SER A 84 -42.35 18.26 32.03
CA SER A 84 -41.97 19.68 32.09
C SER A 84 -41.08 20.01 33.30
N GLY A 85 -40.16 20.96 33.13
CA GLY A 85 -39.49 21.63 34.25
C GLY A 85 -38.59 22.77 33.78
N ALA A 86 -39.10 24.00 33.80
CA ALA A 86 -38.35 25.24 33.59
C ALA A 86 -37.75 25.74 34.90
N ALA A 87 -36.55 26.35 34.87
CA ALA A 87 -36.26 27.68 35.47
C ALA A 87 -34.75 28.03 35.50
N THR A 88 -34.45 29.18 34.88
CA THR A 88 -33.59 30.30 35.36
C THR A 88 -32.10 30.13 35.64
N GLY A 89 -31.29 31.04 35.07
CA GLY A 89 -29.99 31.44 35.63
C GLY A 89 -29.11 32.25 34.66
N SER A 90 -29.12 33.58 34.80
CA SER A 90 -28.33 34.54 34.03
C SER A 90 -27.06 35.00 34.77
N GLY A 91 -26.02 35.37 34.01
CA GLY A 91 -24.84 36.17 34.43
C GLY A 91 -23.61 35.31 34.74
N GLY A 92 -22.39 35.54 34.23
CA GLY A 92 -21.77 36.72 33.64
C GLY A 92 -20.53 37.08 34.46
N ALA A 93 -19.32 36.77 33.97
CA ALA A 93 -18.08 37.44 34.39
C ALA A 93 -16.94 37.13 33.39
N ALA A 94 -16.26 38.20 32.99
CA ALA A 94 -15.15 38.24 32.06
C ALA A 94 -13.81 37.89 32.71
N SER A 95 -12.85 37.42 31.91
CA SER A 95 -11.42 37.63 32.16
C SER A 95 -10.68 37.91 30.86
N VAL A 96 -9.75 38.84 30.97
CA VAL A 96 -9.04 39.58 29.93
C VAL A 96 -7.68 38.94 29.67
N GLY A 97 -7.21 38.98 28.42
CA GLY A 97 -5.77 39.09 28.13
C GLY A 97 -5.19 38.08 27.15
N GLY A 98 -4.64 38.60 26.04
CA GLY A 98 -3.63 37.89 25.26
C GLY A 98 -3.87 37.84 23.76
N SER A 99 -3.94 38.99 23.08
CA SER A 99 -3.77 39.04 21.63
C SER A 99 -2.33 38.67 21.26
N SER A 100 -2.16 37.61 20.48
CA SER A 100 -0.94 37.31 19.72
C SER A 100 -1.34 37.13 18.25
N PRO A 101 -0.51 37.57 17.29
CA PRO A 101 -0.96 37.81 15.92
C PRO A 101 -1.19 36.50 15.18
N GLY A 102 -2.39 36.36 14.62
CA GLY A 102 -2.76 35.24 13.78
C GLY A 102 -1.94 35.20 12.50
N THR A 103 -1.15 34.14 12.34
CA THR A 103 -0.80 33.61 11.03
C THR A 103 -2.01 32.81 10.56
N GLY A 104 -2.84 33.44 9.73
CA GLY A 104 -3.90 32.74 9.01
C GLY A 104 -3.29 31.78 8.00
N GLY A 105 -2.98 30.56 8.44
CA GLY A 105 -3.00 29.40 7.56
C GLY A 105 -4.46 29.10 7.24
N ALA A 106 -4.78 28.87 5.97
CA ALA A 106 -6.08 28.36 5.58
C ALA A 106 -6.37 27.13 6.45
N ALA A 107 -7.51 27.13 7.15
CA ALA A 107 -8.00 25.93 7.80
C ALA A 107 -8.28 24.93 6.69
N GLY A 108 -7.34 24.01 6.47
CA GLY A 108 -7.56 22.86 5.60
C GLY A 108 -8.79 22.12 6.09
N GLU A 109 -9.61 21.66 5.15
CA GLU A 109 -10.75 20.81 5.47
C GLU A 109 -10.25 19.62 6.29
N GLN A 110 -10.87 19.36 7.45
CA GLN A 110 -10.44 18.24 8.28
C GLN A 110 -10.65 16.95 7.49
N LYS A 111 -9.59 16.16 7.35
CA LYS A 111 -9.70 14.84 6.72
C LYS A 111 -10.72 14.00 7.46
N GLU A 112 -11.52 13.26 6.71
CA GLU A 112 -12.46 12.29 7.28
C GLU A 112 -11.71 11.40 8.30
N PRO A 113 -12.21 11.27 9.53
CA PRO A 113 -11.52 10.53 10.57
C PRO A 113 -11.41 9.05 10.16
N GLY A 114 -10.26 8.43 10.43
CA GLY A 114 -10.10 6.99 10.22
C GLY A 114 -11.14 6.18 11.01
N PRO A 115 -11.58 5.03 10.48
CA PRO A 115 -12.72 4.32 11.03
C PRO A 115 -12.41 3.76 12.43
N VAL A 116 -13.43 3.75 13.30
CA VAL A 116 -13.33 3.20 14.66
C VAL A 116 -14.08 1.88 14.72
N TYR A 117 -13.35 0.80 14.98
CA TYR A 117 -13.89 -0.53 15.22
C TYR A 117 -13.34 -1.07 16.54
N LEU A 118 -14.15 -1.80 17.31
CA LEU A 118 -13.73 -2.37 18.59
C LEU A 118 -13.12 -1.34 19.58
N GLY A 119 -13.50 -0.06 19.47
CA GLY A 119 -13.03 1.02 20.34
C GLY A 119 -11.64 1.57 20.00
N VAL A 120 -11.02 1.18 18.88
CA VAL A 120 -9.74 1.72 18.41
C VAL A 120 -9.86 2.34 17.03
N ARG A 121 -8.99 3.31 16.72
CA ARG A 121 -9.00 4.00 15.43
C ARG A 121 -8.03 3.34 14.46
N PHE A 122 -8.51 2.90 13.31
CA PHE A 122 -7.67 2.26 12.31
C PHE A 122 -6.96 3.28 11.42
N VAL A 123 -5.77 2.88 10.95
CA VAL A 123 -4.90 3.59 10.00
C VAL A 123 -4.74 2.71 8.77
N GLY A 124 -4.79 3.29 7.57
CA GLY A 124 -4.71 2.55 6.29
C GLY A 124 -6.04 1.94 5.86
N ARG A 125 -5.99 1.03 4.87
CA ARG A 125 -7.20 0.44 4.28
C ARG A 125 -7.68 -0.76 5.07
N VAL A 126 -8.91 -0.68 5.56
CA VAL A 126 -9.54 -1.69 6.42
C VAL A 126 -10.90 -2.06 5.88
N ASP A 127 -11.14 -3.36 5.76
CA ASP A 127 -12.47 -3.87 5.50
C ASP A 127 -13.25 -3.99 6.82
N GLY A 128 -14.19 -3.06 6.99
CA GLY A 128 -15.12 -2.99 8.12
C GLY A 128 -16.53 -3.48 7.82
N SER A 129 -16.73 -4.24 6.72
CA SER A 129 -18.05 -4.80 6.38
C SER A 129 -18.66 -5.65 7.51
N GLU A 130 -17.82 -6.21 8.36
CA GLU A 130 -18.18 -6.78 9.66
C GLU A 130 -17.49 -5.95 10.79
N PRO A 131 -18.17 -4.95 11.39
CA PRO A 131 -17.53 -4.04 12.37
C PRO A 131 -17.00 -4.70 13.64
N THR A 132 -17.50 -5.89 13.96
CA THR A 132 -17.02 -6.73 15.08
C THR A 132 -15.80 -7.57 14.71
N ARG A 133 -15.42 -7.58 13.43
CA ARG A 133 -14.32 -8.37 12.89
C ARG A 133 -13.59 -7.64 11.74
N PRO A 134 -13.04 -6.44 11.97
CA PRO A 134 -12.33 -5.69 10.93
C PRO A 134 -11.15 -6.50 10.38
N ARG A 135 -10.96 -6.42 9.05
CA ARG A 135 -9.92 -7.15 8.31
C ARG A 135 -8.98 -6.20 7.59
N PHE A 136 -7.70 -6.56 7.51
CA PHE A 136 -6.68 -5.77 6.82
C PHE A 136 -5.49 -6.61 6.37
N THR A 137 -4.75 -6.07 5.39
CA THR A 137 -3.64 -6.78 4.71
C THR A 137 -2.45 -5.88 4.41
N TRP A 138 -2.68 -4.65 3.95
CA TRP A 138 -1.60 -3.77 3.51
C TRP A 138 -0.57 -3.46 4.60
N SER A 139 0.71 -3.36 4.22
CA SER A 139 1.79 -2.91 5.13
C SER A 139 1.45 -1.56 5.74
N GLY A 140 1.85 -1.35 7.00
CA GLY A 140 1.54 -0.15 7.77
C GLY A 140 0.10 -0.07 8.28
N THR A 141 -0.83 -0.90 7.79
CA THR A 141 -2.21 -0.90 8.28
C THR A 141 -2.27 -1.45 9.69
N GLY A 142 -3.10 -0.82 10.54
CA GLY A 142 -3.26 -1.22 11.93
C GLY A 142 -4.14 -0.23 12.69
N PHE A 143 -3.82 0.06 13.94
CA PHE A 143 -4.66 0.94 14.76
C PHE A 143 -3.89 1.74 15.81
N LEU A 144 -4.53 2.84 16.23
CA LEU A 144 -4.22 3.66 17.38
C LEU A 144 -5.24 3.37 18.49
N ALA A 145 -4.74 3.12 19.70
CA ALA A 145 -5.53 2.95 20.90
C ALA A 145 -5.08 3.93 21.98
N ARG A 146 -6.04 4.38 22.80
CA ARG A 146 -5.78 5.01 24.09
C ARG A 146 -6.52 4.20 25.14
N PHE A 147 -5.87 3.91 26.26
CA PHE A 147 -6.46 3.09 27.31
C PHE A 147 -5.95 3.52 28.68
N SER A 148 -6.73 3.24 29.73
CA SER A 148 -6.25 3.30 31.11
C SER A 148 -6.13 1.88 31.65
N GLY A 149 -4.96 1.45 32.11
CA GLY A 149 -4.73 0.09 32.58
C GLY A 149 -3.25 -0.24 32.76
N THR A 150 -2.90 -1.53 32.72
CA THR A 150 -1.52 -2.03 32.85
C THR A 150 -1.02 -2.81 31.62
N GLY A 151 -1.84 -2.87 30.57
CA GLY A 151 -1.51 -3.53 29.32
C GLY A 151 -2.71 -3.65 28.38
N LEU A 152 -2.46 -4.14 27.16
CA LEU A 152 -3.47 -4.32 26.13
C LEU A 152 -3.19 -5.63 25.37
N ARG A 153 -4.23 -6.44 25.18
CA ARG A 153 -4.22 -7.69 24.40
C ARG A 153 -5.16 -7.57 23.22
N VAL A 154 -4.81 -8.26 22.14
CA VAL A 154 -5.65 -8.38 20.95
C VAL A 154 -5.92 -9.85 20.68
N LYS A 155 -7.18 -10.17 20.36
CA LYS A 155 -7.55 -11.47 19.78
C LYS A 155 -7.71 -11.31 18.27
N TRP A 156 -6.88 -12.02 17.52
CA TRP A 156 -6.89 -11.99 16.06
C TRP A 156 -7.00 -13.38 15.45
N SER A 157 -7.23 -13.42 14.14
CA SER A 157 -7.08 -14.58 13.27
C SER A 157 -6.23 -14.19 12.07
N ASN A 158 -5.14 -14.91 11.82
CA ASN A 158 -4.27 -14.67 10.65
C ASN A 158 -4.27 -15.87 9.71
N GLU A 159 -4.29 -15.62 8.40
CA GLU A 159 -4.20 -16.68 7.39
C GLU A 159 -2.79 -17.31 7.32
N GLN A 160 -1.76 -16.55 7.69
CA GLN A 160 -0.35 -16.96 7.80
C GLN A 160 0.28 -16.29 9.03
N PRO A 161 1.53 -16.61 9.40
CA PRO A 161 2.27 -15.79 10.34
C PRO A 161 2.45 -14.36 9.82
N VAL A 162 2.25 -13.37 10.67
CA VAL A 162 2.34 -11.94 10.33
C VAL A 162 3.16 -11.24 11.41
N MET A 163 4.07 -10.35 11.03
CA MET A 163 4.80 -9.49 11.96
C MET A 163 4.14 -8.11 12.06
N PHE A 164 4.13 -7.59 13.28
CA PHE A 164 3.61 -6.28 13.62
C PHE A 164 4.65 -5.49 14.39
N GLN A 165 4.60 -4.17 14.24
CA GLN A 165 5.31 -3.21 15.05
C GLN A 165 4.35 -2.64 16.09
N VAL A 166 4.76 -2.65 17.36
CA VAL A 166 4.03 -2.01 18.46
C VAL A 166 4.86 -0.87 19.04
N VAL A 167 4.23 0.28 19.26
CA VAL A 167 4.80 1.43 19.97
C VAL A 167 3.86 1.80 21.10
N VAL A 168 4.36 1.87 22.33
CA VAL A 168 3.60 2.27 23.52
C VAL A 168 4.16 3.59 24.00
N ASP A 169 3.31 4.58 24.27
CA ASP A 169 3.69 5.90 24.83
C ASP A 169 4.83 6.62 24.09
N HIS A 170 4.89 6.43 22.77
CA HIS A 170 5.96 6.97 21.91
C HIS A 170 7.38 6.48 22.27
N GLU A 171 7.49 5.38 23.01
CA GLU A 171 8.77 4.74 23.35
C GLU A 171 9.32 3.88 22.19
N GLU A 172 10.41 3.15 22.46
CA GLU A 172 11.08 2.31 21.46
C GLU A 172 10.13 1.26 20.87
N PRO A 173 10.04 1.16 19.53
CA PRO A 173 9.20 0.18 18.86
C PRO A 173 9.63 -1.26 19.18
N ARG A 174 8.67 -2.15 19.43
CA ARG A 174 8.90 -3.60 19.58
C ARG A 174 8.18 -4.42 18.50
N SER A 175 8.86 -5.41 17.93
CA SER A 175 8.23 -6.34 16.99
C SER A 175 7.44 -7.42 17.71
N VAL A 176 6.32 -7.84 17.12
CA VAL A 176 5.44 -8.92 17.58
C VAL A 176 5.12 -9.82 16.40
N THR A 177 5.45 -11.10 16.51
CA THR A 177 5.04 -12.11 15.54
C THR A 177 3.73 -12.75 15.98
N ALA A 178 2.71 -12.65 15.14
CA ALA A 178 1.47 -13.37 15.26
C ALA A 178 1.56 -14.71 14.53
N ALA A 179 1.15 -15.79 15.18
CA ALA A 179 1.03 -17.09 14.51
C ALA A 179 -0.19 -17.10 13.56
N GLN A 180 -0.17 -18.06 12.64
CA GLN A 180 -1.34 -18.45 11.86
C GLN A 180 -2.48 -18.94 12.78
N GLY A 181 -3.72 -18.64 12.39
CA GLY A 181 -4.93 -19.03 13.10
C GLY A 181 -5.33 -18.03 14.18
N GLU A 182 -6.27 -18.45 15.04
CA GLU A 182 -6.73 -17.61 16.15
C GLU A 182 -5.75 -17.61 17.32
N ALA A 183 -5.45 -16.42 17.83
CA ALA A 183 -4.63 -16.26 19.03
C ALA A 183 -4.99 -14.97 19.78
N THR A 184 -4.78 -14.97 21.09
CA THR A 184 -4.77 -13.76 21.91
C THR A 184 -3.33 -13.46 22.27
N ILE A 185 -2.84 -12.29 21.87
CA ILE A 185 -1.44 -11.86 22.08
C ILE A 185 -1.44 -10.51 22.80
N ALA A 186 -0.47 -10.34 23.70
CA ALA A 186 -0.29 -9.09 24.38
C ALA A 186 0.52 -8.10 23.54
N LEU A 187 -0.08 -6.94 23.31
CA LEU A 187 0.54 -5.78 22.68
C LEU A 187 1.24 -4.88 23.72
N ALA A 188 0.87 -4.97 24.99
CA ALA A 188 1.65 -4.44 26.10
C ALA A 188 1.26 -5.16 27.40
N GLU A 189 2.21 -5.39 28.32
CA GLU A 189 1.95 -5.91 29.67
C GLU A 189 2.96 -5.34 30.66
N GLY A 190 2.60 -5.30 31.94
CA GLY A 190 3.50 -4.86 33.00
C GLY A 190 3.75 -3.35 33.01
N LEU A 191 2.87 -2.57 32.38
CA LEU A 191 2.89 -1.12 32.47
C LEU A 191 2.47 -0.68 33.88
N GLY A 192 2.91 0.50 34.31
CA GLY A 192 2.37 1.13 35.51
C GLY A 192 0.88 1.46 35.30
N ALA A 193 0.07 1.40 36.36
CA ALA A 193 -1.35 1.78 36.23
C ALA A 193 -1.48 3.25 35.80
N GLY A 194 -2.17 3.51 34.69
CA GLY A 194 -2.38 4.85 34.17
C GLY A 194 -2.91 4.85 32.75
N GLU A 195 -2.95 6.05 32.16
CA GLU A 195 -3.28 6.22 30.74
C GLU A 195 -2.08 5.93 29.86
N HIS A 196 -2.32 5.22 28.76
CA HIS A 196 -1.34 4.84 27.76
C HIS A 196 -1.89 5.03 26.35
N THR A 197 -0.98 5.23 25.40
CA THR A 197 -1.25 5.17 23.97
C THR A 197 -0.54 3.99 23.35
N LEU A 198 -1.16 3.37 22.34
CA LEU A 198 -0.58 2.27 21.60
C LEU A 198 -0.81 2.44 20.11
N LEU A 199 0.26 2.32 19.34
CA LEU A 199 0.22 2.17 17.89
C LEU A 199 0.58 0.73 17.54
N LEU A 200 -0.24 0.10 16.71
CA LEU A 200 0.03 -1.17 16.06
C LEU A 200 0.08 -0.93 14.55
N HIS A 201 1.16 -1.34 13.90
CA HIS A 201 1.26 -1.40 12.44
C HIS A 201 1.65 -2.81 11.99
N ARG A 202 1.12 -3.24 10.85
CA ARG A 202 1.58 -4.45 10.19
C ARG A 202 2.90 -4.22 9.46
N GLU A 203 3.89 -5.06 9.69
CA GLU A 203 5.19 -5.00 9.00
C GLU A 203 5.14 -5.80 7.70
N THR A 204 4.69 -7.05 7.81
CA THR A 204 4.66 -8.01 6.71
C THR A 204 3.66 -7.62 5.62
N GLU A 205 4.04 -7.76 4.35
CA GLU A 205 3.18 -7.40 3.21
C GLU A 205 1.82 -8.11 3.17
N GLY A 206 0.86 -7.51 2.45
CA GLY A 206 -0.50 -8.03 2.30
C GLY A 206 -0.60 -9.33 1.51
N GLN A 207 0.37 -9.62 0.63
CA GLN A 207 0.45 -10.89 -0.09
C GLN A 207 0.62 -12.11 0.84
N TYR A 208 1.05 -11.89 2.08
CA TYR A 208 1.19 -12.93 3.10
C TYR A 208 -0.10 -13.16 3.90
N GLY A 209 -1.26 -12.73 3.40
CA GLY A 209 -2.57 -13.14 3.91
C GLY A 209 -3.22 -12.15 4.86
N THR A 210 -4.48 -12.40 5.16
CA THR A 210 -5.37 -11.49 5.88
C THR A 210 -5.22 -11.61 7.39
N THR A 211 -5.26 -10.47 8.07
CA THR A 211 -5.44 -10.36 9.53
C THR A 211 -6.87 -9.91 9.82
N ALA A 212 -7.54 -10.57 10.75
CA ALA A 212 -8.83 -10.15 11.30
C ALA A 212 -8.74 -10.00 12.82
N ILE A 213 -9.25 -8.91 13.39
CA ILE A 213 -9.29 -8.70 14.85
C ILE A 213 -10.71 -8.95 15.34
N SER A 214 -10.88 -9.65 16.47
CA SER A 214 -12.19 -9.97 17.05
C SER A 214 -12.39 -9.42 18.46
N GLU A 215 -11.31 -9.06 19.16
CA GLU A 215 -11.38 -8.54 20.52
C GLU A 215 -10.15 -7.68 20.85
N ILE A 216 -10.36 -6.61 21.61
CA ILE A 216 -9.32 -5.79 22.23
C ILE A 216 -9.63 -5.74 23.72
N GLN A 217 -8.67 -6.18 24.53
CA GLN A 217 -8.82 -6.29 25.98
C GLN A 217 -7.77 -5.44 26.67
N VAL A 218 -8.21 -4.49 27.50
CA VAL A 218 -7.33 -3.74 28.41
C VAL A 218 -7.15 -4.55 29.69
N LEU A 219 -5.91 -4.68 30.14
CA LEU A 219 -5.58 -5.32 31.41
C LEU A 219 -5.81 -4.31 32.54
N GLU A 220 -6.67 -4.69 33.49
CA GLU A 220 -6.96 -3.92 34.70
C GLU A 220 -7.45 -2.48 34.42
N GLY A 221 -8.30 -2.31 33.41
CA GLY A 221 -8.92 -1.02 33.13
C GLY A 221 -9.79 -1.04 31.88
N GLU A 222 -9.77 0.04 31.10
CA GLU A 222 -10.70 0.28 30.00
C GLU A 222 -10.08 1.01 28.81
N LEU A 223 -10.69 0.85 27.63
CA LEU A 223 -10.38 1.69 26.47
C LEU A 223 -10.93 3.09 26.68
N LEU A 224 -10.19 4.08 26.21
CA LEU A 224 -10.59 5.48 26.16
C LEU A 224 -10.85 5.88 24.70
N ASP A 225 -11.41 7.06 24.46
CA ASP A 225 -11.56 7.56 23.09
C ASP A 225 -10.19 7.55 22.39
N PRO A 226 -10.08 6.92 21.20
CA PRO A 226 -8.79 6.73 20.55
C PRO A 226 -8.23 8.08 20.06
N PRO A 227 -6.89 8.20 19.93
CA PRO A 227 -6.27 9.41 19.41
C PRO A 227 -6.86 9.83 18.06
N GLU A 228 -6.89 11.12 17.79
CA GLU A 228 -7.19 11.64 16.45
C GLU A 228 -6.02 11.33 15.50
N LEU A 229 -6.33 11.21 14.20
CA LEU A 229 -5.30 11.10 13.17
C LEU A 229 -4.75 12.49 12.85
N PRO A 230 -3.52 12.58 12.35
CA PRO A 230 -3.04 13.82 11.80
C PRO A 230 -3.95 14.30 10.66
N ASN A 231 -4.06 15.62 10.50
CA ASN A 231 -4.85 16.22 9.41
C ASN A 231 -4.19 16.03 8.04
N ARG A 232 -2.94 15.53 8.00
CA ARG A 232 -2.19 15.25 6.78
C ARG A 232 -2.29 13.78 6.45
N LEU A 233 -2.53 13.44 5.19
CA LEU A 233 -2.59 12.07 4.71
C LEU A 233 -1.71 11.91 3.47
N ILE A 234 -0.75 10.99 3.56
CA ILE A 234 0.09 10.54 2.45
C ILE A 234 -0.40 9.16 2.03
N GLU A 235 -0.67 8.94 0.74
CA GLU A 235 -0.76 7.60 0.18
C GLU A 235 0.49 7.31 -0.65
N ILE A 236 1.10 6.15 -0.46
CA ILE A 236 2.23 5.71 -1.29
C ILE A 236 1.86 4.42 -2.01
N VAL A 237 1.93 4.45 -3.33
CA VAL A 237 1.75 3.30 -4.21
C VAL A 237 3.13 2.84 -4.67
N GLY A 238 3.48 1.57 -4.44
CA GLY A 238 4.84 1.13 -4.75
C GLY A 238 5.08 -0.37 -4.77
N ASP A 239 6.34 -0.74 -4.88
CA ASP A 239 6.79 -2.13 -4.88
C ASP A 239 7.51 -2.51 -3.57
N SER A 240 8.42 -3.49 -3.64
CA SER A 240 9.21 -4.00 -2.53
C SER A 240 10.01 -2.92 -1.80
N ILE A 241 10.42 -1.86 -2.49
CA ILE A 241 11.09 -0.70 -1.89
C ILE A 241 10.15 -0.02 -0.87
N THR A 242 8.86 0.11 -1.22
CA THR A 242 7.88 0.74 -0.34
C THR A 242 7.43 -0.18 0.79
N CYS A 243 7.41 -1.49 0.55
CA CYS A 243 7.16 -2.50 1.60
C CYS A 243 8.24 -2.52 2.69
N GLY A 244 9.48 -2.17 2.34
CA GLY A 244 10.64 -2.32 3.23
C GLY A 244 11.28 -3.71 3.14
N TYR A 245 11.09 -4.40 2.01
CA TYR A 245 11.67 -5.73 1.76
C TYR A 245 13.17 -5.72 2.05
N GLY A 246 13.62 -6.63 2.92
CA GLY A 246 15.04 -6.87 3.15
C GLY A 246 15.81 -5.70 3.79
N ASN A 247 15.14 -4.64 4.25
CA ASN A 247 15.80 -3.43 4.70
C ASN A 247 16.57 -3.55 6.03
N LEU A 248 16.22 -4.56 6.85
CA LEU A 248 16.97 -4.95 8.05
C LEU A 248 18.07 -5.97 7.75
N GLY A 249 18.17 -6.40 6.48
CA GLY A 249 19.21 -7.30 6.00
C GLY A 249 20.61 -6.73 6.16
N ALA A 250 21.56 -7.60 6.48
CA ALA A 250 22.96 -7.19 6.67
C ALA A 250 23.62 -6.68 5.39
N ASP A 251 23.34 -7.34 4.26
CA ASP A 251 23.86 -6.99 2.93
C ASP A 251 23.05 -7.68 1.81
N GLN A 252 23.40 -7.41 0.55
CA GLN A 252 22.71 -7.91 -0.65
C GLN A 252 22.73 -9.42 -0.85
N SER A 253 23.52 -10.16 -0.09
CA SER A 253 23.61 -11.62 -0.20
C SER A 253 22.58 -12.36 0.67
N CYS A 254 21.95 -11.68 1.63
CA CYS A 254 20.89 -12.33 2.39
C CYS A 254 19.62 -12.49 1.53
N PRO A 255 18.90 -13.61 1.69
CA PRO A 255 17.57 -13.76 1.14
C PRO A 255 16.54 -13.07 2.02
N PHE A 256 15.35 -12.85 1.48
CA PHE A 256 14.21 -12.43 2.28
C PHE A 256 13.83 -13.40 3.39
N SER A 257 13.50 -12.81 4.52
CA SER A 257 12.66 -13.38 5.57
C SER A 257 11.82 -12.26 6.19
N PHE A 258 10.75 -12.62 6.91
CA PHE A 258 9.96 -11.63 7.65
C PHE A 258 10.81 -10.85 8.68
N ASP A 259 11.84 -11.47 9.26
CA ASP A 259 12.75 -10.79 10.19
C ASP A 259 13.65 -9.74 9.52
N THR A 260 13.75 -9.76 8.18
CA THR A 260 14.55 -8.81 7.41
C THR A 260 13.75 -7.64 6.83
N GLU A 261 12.42 -7.64 7.00
CA GLU A 261 11.51 -6.61 6.50
C GLU A 261 10.92 -5.79 7.66
N SER A 262 10.98 -4.47 7.52
CA SER A 262 10.21 -3.56 8.38
C SER A 262 9.70 -2.37 7.57
N HIS A 263 8.39 -2.35 7.35
CA HIS A 263 7.65 -1.19 6.86
C HIS A 263 7.87 0.02 7.78
N PHE A 264 7.95 -0.17 9.10
CA PHE A 264 8.10 0.94 10.05
C PHE A 264 9.34 1.80 9.79
N VAL A 265 10.42 1.22 9.27
CA VAL A 265 11.65 1.95 8.87
C VAL A 265 11.79 2.16 7.36
N SER A 266 10.73 1.89 6.59
CA SER A 266 10.65 2.26 5.18
C SER A 266 10.67 3.79 5.00
N TYR A 267 11.12 4.24 3.84
CA TYR A 267 11.28 5.67 3.55
C TYR A 267 9.97 6.45 3.72
N GLY A 268 8.85 5.85 3.29
CA GLY A 268 7.51 6.42 3.42
C GLY A 268 7.06 6.55 4.86
N ALA A 269 7.24 5.48 5.65
CA ALA A 269 6.86 5.48 7.06
C ALA A 269 7.68 6.47 7.89
N VAL A 270 8.98 6.59 7.61
CA VAL A 270 9.85 7.59 8.25
C VAL A 270 9.41 9.01 7.87
N ALA A 271 9.20 9.28 6.58
CA ALA A 271 8.77 10.61 6.12
C ALA A 271 7.41 11.02 6.71
N ALA A 272 6.43 10.11 6.73
CA ALA A 272 5.11 10.38 7.30
C ALA A 272 5.18 10.77 8.78
N ARG A 273 6.01 10.08 9.58
CA ARG A 273 6.24 10.46 10.98
C ARG A 273 6.94 11.81 11.14
N GLU A 274 7.90 12.13 10.27
CA GLU A 274 8.59 13.44 10.28
C GLU A 274 7.69 14.62 9.86
N LEU A 275 6.62 14.32 9.11
CA LEU A 275 5.66 15.29 8.60
C LEU A 275 4.40 15.41 9.46
N ASP A 276 4.29 14.63 10.53
CA ASP A 276 3.05 14.46 11.30
C ASP A 276 1.87 14.17 10.36
N ALA A 277 2.00 13.09 9.59
CA ALA A 277 1.03 12.66 8.59
C ALA A 277 0.65 11.19 8.81
N GLU A 278 -0.63 10.89 8.57
CA GLU A 278 -1.08 9.52 8.36
C GLU A 278 -0.47 8.96 7.06
N LEU A 279 -0.19 7.66 7.04
CA LEU A 279 0.31 6.94 5.88
C LEU A 279 -0.63 5.79 5.49
N SER A 280 -1.12 5.83 4.25
CA SER A 280 -1.69 4.67 3.55
C SER A 280 -0.61 4.09 2.62
N THR A 281 -0.28 2.80 2.75
CA THR A 281 0.74 2.15 1.89
C THR A 281 0.10 1.07 1.04
N ILE A 282 0.13 1.25 -0.27
CA ILE A 282 -0.42 0.33 -1.27
C ILE A 282 0.73 -0.22 -2.09
N ALA A 283 1.42 -1.22 -1.52
CA ALA A 283 2.63 -1.76 -2.11
C ALA A 283 2.68 -3.29 -2.07
N ILE A 284 3.28 -3.88 -3.10
CA ILE A 284 3.47 -5.32 -3.24
C ILE A 284 4.83 -5.60 -3.88
N SER A 285 5.67 -6.38 -3.21
CA SER A 285 6.98 -6.79 -3.70
C SER A 285 6.87 -7.52 -5.03
N GLY A 286 7.70 -7.11 -5.99
CA GLY A 286 7.75 -7.70 -7.32
C GLY A 286 6.65 -7.25 -8.27
N HIS A 287 5.69 -6.41 -7.85
CA HIS A 287 4.63 -5.92 -8.74
C HIS A 287 5.08 -4.68 -9.52
N GLY A 288 4.56 -4.55 -10.74
CA GLY A 288 4.82 -3.41 -11.63
C GLY A 288 3.54 -2.83 -12.24
N ILE A 289 3.72 -1.91 -13.19
CA ILE A 289 2.64 -1.23 -13.91
C ILE A 289 2.10 -2.11 -15.03
N ILE A 290 2.98 -2.65 -15.88
CA ILE A 290 2.61 -3.49 -17.04
C ILE A 290 3.04 -4.95 -16.87
N ARG A 291 4.03 -5.22 -16.02
CA ARG A 291 4.50 -6.57 -15.70
C ARG A 291 5.16 -6.64 -14.33
N ASN A 292 5.07 -7.81 -13.71
CA ASN A 292 5.75 -8.14 -12.48
C ASN A 292 7.21 -8.55 -12.74
N TYR A 293 7.99 -8.68 -11.67
CA TYR A 293 9.42 -9.04 -11.70
C TYR A 293 9.68 -10.37 -12.45
N ASP A 294 8.76 -11.33 -12.33
CA ASP A 294 8.81 -12.62 -13.01
C ASP A 294 8.42 -12.55 -14.50
N GLY A 295 7.91 -11.40 -14.96
CA GLY A 295 7.38 -11.17 -16.30
C GLY A 295 5.89 -11.45 -16.44
N GLY A 296 5.22 -11.85 -15.36
CA GLY A 296 3.77 -12.07 -15.33
C GLY A 296 2.99 -10.76 -15.41
N THR A 297 1.72 -10.86 -15.84
CA THR A 297 0.82 -9.71 -16.03
C THR A 297 -0.47 -9.82 -15.22
N SER A 298 -0.53 -10.78 -14.29
CA SER A 298 -1.64 -10.93 -13.34
C SER A 298 -1.45 -10.04 -12.13
N ASP A 299 -2.56 -9.48 -11.61
CA ASP A 299 -2.58 -8.71 -10.37
C ASP A 299 -1.59 -7.54 -10.31
N LEU A 300 -1.31 -6.92 -11.48
CA LEU A 300 -0.50 -5.70 -11.61
C LEU A 300 -0.96 -4.65 -10.60
N LEU A 301 -0.03 -3.79 -10.16
CA LEU A 301 -0.33 -2.89 -9.05
C LEU A 301 -1.50 -1.93 -9.33
N PRO A 302 -1.69 -1.36 -10.55
CA PRO A 302 -2.88 -0.58 -10.86
C PRO A 302 -4.20 -1.33 -10.62
N ILE A 303 -4.23 -2.65 -10.81
CA ILE A 303 -5.42 -3.48 -10.54
C ILE A 303 -5.59 -3.69 -9.04
N SER A 304 -4.50 -3.98 -8.33
CA SER A 304 -4.53 -4.21 -6.87
C SER A 304 -4.78 -2.92 -6.08
N TYR A 305 -4.49 -1.76 -6.67
CA TYR A 305 -4.77 -0.43 -6.13
C TYR A 305 -6.27 -0.19 -5.86
N GLU A 306 -7.17 -0.90 -6.52
CA GLU A 306 -8.61 -0.80 -6.26
C GLU A 306 -9.07 -1.49 -4.97
N ARG A 307 -8.23 -2.33 -4.38
CA ARG A 307 -8.65 -3.28 -3.36
C ARG A 307 -8.53 -2.73 -1.94
N THR A 308 -9.46 -3.13 -1.09
CA THR A 308 -9.35 -2.93 0.37
C THR A 308 -8.40 -3.96 0.97
N LEU A 309 -8.48 -5.22 0.52
CA LEU A 309 -7.58 -6.29 0.91
C LEU A 309 -6.70 -6.70 -0.28
N THR A 310 -5.38 -6.63 -0.12
CA THR A 310 -4.36 -6.71 -1.18
C THR A 310 -4.60 -7.79 -2.25
N MET A 311 -4.87 -9.02 -1.81
CA MET A 311 -5.02 -10.18 -2.69
C MET A 311 -6.47 -10.64 -2.88
N ASP A 312 -7.46 -9.87 -2.39
CA ASP A 312 -8.87 -10.21 -2.54
C ASP A 312 -9.54 -9.32 -3.62
N PRO A 313 -9.72 -9.83 -4.84
CA PRO A 313 -10.32 -9.07 -5.95
C PRO A 313 -11.82 -8.80 -5.75
N THR A 314 -12.44 -9.37 -4.72
CA THR A 314 -13.85 -9.11 -4.40
C THR A 314 -14.04 -7.89 -3.51
N THR A 315 -12.96 -7.35 -2.95
CA THR A 315 -12.98 -6.13 -2.15
C THR A 315 -12.64 -4.92 -3.00
N SER A 316 -13.31 -3.80 -2.72
CA SER A 316 -13.08 -2.51 -3.39
C SER A 316 -13.00 -1.42 -2.32
N TRP A 317 -11.96 -0.60 -2.42
CA TRP A 317 -11.79 0.58 -1.57
C TRP A 317 -12.74 1.68 -2.02
N ASP A 318 -13.30 2.44 -1.07
CA ASP A 318 -14.34 3.44 -1.35
C ASP A 318 -13.80 4.80 -1.81
N PHE A 319 -12.50 5.05 -1.61
CA PHE A 319 -11.82 6.30 -1.93
C PHE A 319 -12.45 7.55 -1.30
N VAL A 320 -13.25 7.40 -0.23
CA VAL A 320 -13.89 8.54 0.46
C VAL A 320 -12.84 9.39 1.18
N ARG A 321 -11.77 8.77 1.68
CA ARG A 321 -10.63 9.46 2.30
C ARG A 321 -9.59 9.82 1.25
N GLU A 322 -9.54 11.10 0.90
CA GLU A 322 -8.61 11.64 -0.08
C GLU A 322 -7.27 12.06 0.56
N PRO A 323 -6.11 11.53 0.13
CA PRO A 323 -4.80 11.97 0.59
C PRO A 323 -4.47 13.37 0.08
N ASP A 324 -3.60 14.08 0.78
CA ASP A 324 -3.03 15.34 0.28
C ASP A 324 -2.02 15.11 -0.84
N VAL A 325 -1.38 13.93 -0.82
CA VAL A 325 -0.41 13.51 -1.82
C VAL A 325 -0.48 12.01 -2.06
N VAL A 326 -0.42 11.62 -3.33
CA VAL A 326 -0.17 10.24 -3.75
C VAL A 326 1.25 10.17 -4.31
N VAL A 327 2.12 9.42 -3.64
CA VAL A 327 3.49 9.16 -4.10
C VAL A 327 3.51 7.84 -4.84
N VAL A 328 3.96 7.82 -6.09
CA VAL A 328 4.06 6.60 -6.91
C VAL A 328 5.54 6.23 -7.06
N ASN A 329 5.95 5.11 -6.48
CA ASN A 329 7.31 4.56 -6.60
C ASN A 329 7.25 3.19 -7.29
N LEU A 330 7.08 3.22 -8.60
CA LEU A 330 6.92 2.05 -9.45
C LEU A 330 7.77 2.14 -10.71
N GLY A 331 8.13 0.98 -11.23
CA GLY A 331 8.89 0.82 -12.47
C GLY A 331 10.08 -0.12 -12.32
N THR A 332 10.58 -0.37 -11.10
CA THR A 332 11.73 -1.27 -10.89
C THR A 332 11.48 -2.65 -11.50
N ASN A 333 10.31 -3.23 -11.21
CA ASN A 333 9.93 -4.57 -11.68
C ASN A 333 9.60 -4.60 -13.18
N ASP A 334 9.06 -3.51 -13.72
CA ASP A 334 8.80 -3.38 -15.16
C ASP A 334 10.09 -3.45 -15.98
N PHE A 335 11.23 -3.02 -15.44
CA PHE A 335 12.53 -3.12 -16.11
C PHE A 335 13.28 -4.45 -15.85
N ALA A 336 12.77 -5.33 -14.97
CA ALA A 336 13.46 -6.57 -14.60
C ALA A 336 13.65 -7.57 -15.76
N LYS A 337 12.88 -7.43 -16.85
CA LYS A 337 13.01 -8.22 -18.09
C LYS A 337 13.50 -7.37 -19.28
N GLY A 338 14.23 -6.29 -18.99
CA GLY A 338 14.74 -5.33 -19.97
C GLY A 338 13.81 -4.12 -20.15
N ASP A 339 14.09 -3.31 -21.15
CA ASP A 339 13.29 -2.12 -21.48
C ASP A 339 11.82 -2.47 -21.79
N PRO A 340 10.83 -1.96 -21.03
CA PRO A 340 9.41 -2.22 -21.26
C PRO A 340 8.82 -1.41 -22.43
N GLY A 341 9.53 -0.40 -22.93
CA GLY A 341 9.11 0.42 -24.07
C GLY A 341 7.91 1.32 -23.78
N ILE A 342 7.34 1.87 -24.85
CA ILE A 342 6.25 2.87 -24.79
C ILE A 342 4.98 2.38 -24.09
N ALA A 343 4.76 1.06 -24.05
CA ALA A 343 3.61 0.50 -23.33
C ALA A 343 3.65 0.81 -21.82
N PHE A 344 4.84 0.88 -21.23
CA PHE A 344 5.00 1.30 -19.84
C PHE A 344 4.66 2.78 -19.67
N GLU A 345 5.15 3.66 -20.53
CA GLU A 345 4.81 5.09 -20.52
C GLU A 345 3.30 5.32 -20.62
N ASP A 346 2.65 4.71 -21.61
CA ASP A 346 1.21 4.83 -21.84
C ASP A 346 0.40 4.37 -20.63
N GLU A 347 0.77 3.22 -20.04
CA GLU A 347 0.04 2.66 -18.91
C GLU A 347 0.32 3.41 -17.61
N TYR A 348 1.53 3.94 -17.43
CA TYR A 348 1.84 4.81 -16.30
C TYR A 348 0.99 6.09 -16.36
N PHE A 349 0.89 6.71 -17.54
CA PHE A 349 0.01 7.84 -17.76
C PHE A 349 -1.46 7.51 -17.46
N ARG A 350 -1.97 6.36 -17.94
CA ARG A 350 -3.34 5.92 -17.60
C ARG A 350 -3.53 5.76 -16.10
N PHE A 351 -2.56 5.16 -15.41
CA PHE A 351 -2.63 4.99 -13.97
C PHE A 351 -2.62 6.34 -13.22
N LEU A 352 -1.83 7.32 -13.67
CA LEU A 352 -1.87 8.67 -13.10
C LEU A 352 -3.23 9.36 -13.33
N ALA A 353 -3.84 9.17 -14.50
CA ALA A 353 -5.19 9.67 -14.77
C ALA A 353 -6.24 9.00 -13.87
N ASP A 354 -6.13 7.68 -13.66
CA ASP A 354 -7.00 6.93 -12.74
C ASP A 354 -6.84 7.39 -11.29
N LEU A 355 -5.61 7.73 -10.86
CA LEU A 355 -5.34 8.31 -9.54
C LEU A 355 -5.96 9.70 -9.41
N ARG A 356 -5.84 10.55 -10.43
CA ARG A 356 -6.45 11.88 -10.46
C ARG A 356 -7.99 11.80 -10.37
N ASP A 357 -8.61 10.85 -11.05
CA ASP A 357 -10.07 10.66 -11.00
C ASP A 357 -10.55 10.26 -9.60
N ARG A 358 -9.73 9.51 -8.85
CA ARG A 358 -10.02 9.09 -7.47
C ARG A 358 -9.69 10.17 -6.44
N HIS A 359 -8.65 10.96 -6.71
CA HIS A 359 -8.13 12.00 -5.83
C HIS A 359 -7.98 13.32 -6.59
N PRO A 360 -9.10 14.05 -6.83
CA PRO A 360 -9.10 15.26 -7.66
C PRO A 360 -8.19 16.39 -7.16
N GLU A 361 -7.93 16.47 -5.85
CA GLU A 361 -7.16 17.53 -5.20
C GLU A 361 -5.74 17.10 -4.80
N ALA A 362 -5.47 15.79 -4.70
CA ALA A 362 -4.16 15.30 -4.25
C ALA A 362 -3.01 15.73 -5.17
N TYR A 363 -1.86 16.10 -4.61
CA TYR A 363 -0.63 16.22 -5.40
C TYR A 363 -0.16 14.82 -5.84
N LEU A 364 0.12 14.61 -7.13
CA LEU A 364 0.65 13.33 -7.61
C LEU A 364 2.17 13.43 -7.76
N LEU A 365 2.92 12.75 -6.89
CA LEU A 365 4.37 12.75 -6.92
C LEU A 365 4.91 11.42 -7.47
N VAL A 366 5.39 11.42 -8.71
CA VAL A 366 6.09 10.27 -9.28
C VAL A 366 7.53 10.26 -8.80
N THR A 367 7.96 9.13 -8.26
CA THR A 367 9.32 8.95 -7.76
C THR A 367 10.07 7.88 -8.55
N LEU A 368 11.39 8.04 -8.65
CA LEU A 368 12.27 7.10 -9.34
C LEU A 368 13.47 6.73 -8.45
N GLY A 369 13.76 5.43 -8.37
CA GLY A 369 14.92 4.90 -7.66
C GLY A 369 14.58 4.26 -6.31
N PRO A 370 15.59 3.72 -5.59
CA PRO A 370 17.02 3.87 -5.86
C PRO A 370 17.68 2.67 -6.56
N MET A 371 16.91 1.65 -6.94
CA MET A 371 17.45 0.36 -7.39
C MET A 371 17.86 0.34 -8.87
N LEU A 372 17.11 1.03 -9.75
CA LEU A 372 17.48 1.13 -11.16
C LEU A 372 18.80 1.90 -11.34
N ASN A 373 19.59 1.48 -12.32
CA ASN A 373 20.85 2.12 -12.66
C ASN A 373 21.10 2.07 -14.18
N GLY A 374 22.15 2.74 -14.64
CA GLY A 374 22.61 2.66 -16.03
C GLY A 374 21.57 3.11 -17.06
N GLU A 375 21.47 2.36 -18.17
CA GLU A 375 20.55 2.66 -19.26
C GLU A 375 19.08 2.52 -18.84
N ASP A 376 18.75 1.52 -18.02
CA ASP A 376 17.38 1.30 -17.54
C ASP A 376 16.89 2.47 -16.69
N LEU A 377 17.72 3.01 -15.79
CA LEU A 377 17.39 4.23 -15.04
C LEU A 377 17.12 5.42 -15.98
N ASN A 378 17.94 5.59 -17.02
CA ASN A 378 17.78 6.70 -17.96
C ASN A 378 16.48 6.59 -18.76
N LYS A 379 16.11 5.37 -19.18
CA LYS A 379 14.86 5.12 -19.89
C LYS A 379 13.64 5.26 -19.00
N ALA A 380 13.69 4.70 -17.78
CA ALA A 380 12.64 4.88 -16.78
C ALA A 380 12.40 6.37 -16.53
N ARG A 381 13.46 7.16 -16.33
CA ARG A 381 13.35 8.62 -16.18
C ARG A 381 12.62 9.27 -17.35
N ALA A 382 13.01 8.93 -18.59
CA ALA A 382 12.38 9.49 -19.78
C ALA A 382 10.88 9.14 -19.87
N TYR A 383 10.52 7.86 -19.67
CA TYR A 383 9.12 7.43 -19.72
C TYR A 383 8.26 8.08 -18.64
N LEU A 384 8.77 8.19 -17.41
CA LEU A 384 8.04 8.83 -16.32
C LEU A 384 7.86 10.34 -16.56
N GLN A 385 8.88 11.02 -17.10
CA GLN A 385 8.78 12.43 -17.48
C GLN A 385 7.77 12.64 -18.60
N ASN A 386 7.76 11.80 -19.63
CA ASN A 386 6.79 11.88 -20.73
C ASN A 386 5.34 11.62 -20.24
N ALA A 387 5.14 10.69 -19.29
CA ALA A 387 3.84 10.46 -18.69
C ALA A 387 3.34 11.70 -17.92
N LEU A 388 4.21 12.37 -17.16
CA LEU A 388 3.90 13.64 -16.50
C LEU A 388 3.68 14.81 -17.48
N GLU A 389 4.45 14.88 -18.57
CA GLU A 389 4.22 15.83 -19.65
C GLU A 389 2.84 15.62 -20.30
N SER A 390 2.37 14.38 -20.37
CA SER A 390 1.02 14.05 -20.86
C SER A 390 -0.07 14.54 -19.89
N MET A 391 0.12 14.38 -18.57
CA MET A 391 -0.79 14.92 -17.54
C MET A 391 -0.89 16.46 -17.63
N THR A 392 0.26 17.14 -17.66
CA THR A 392 0.32 18.61 -17.76
C THR A 392 -0.24 19.13 -19.09
N SER A 393 -0.03 18.41 -20.20
CA SER A 393 -0.63 18.75 -21.50
C SER A 393 -2.16 18.64 -21.51
N MET A 394 -2.74 17.85 -20.59
CA MET A 394 -4.17 17.79 -20.34
C MET A 394 -4.68 18.83 -19.33
N GLY A 395 -3.79 19.66 -18.78
CA GLY A 395 -4.12 20.73 -17.84
C GLY A 395 -4.05 20.32 -16.37
N ASP A 396 -3.50 19.16 -16.04
CA ASP A 396 -3.19 18.78 -14.65
C ASP A 396 -1.75 19.16 -14.30
N ASP A 397 -1.60 20.35 -13.72
CA ASP A 397 -0.32 20.86 -13.24
C ASP A 397 0.00 20.42 -11.80
N ASN A 398 -0.91 19.71 -11.11
CA ASN A 398 -0.74 19.28 -9.72
C ASN A 398 -0.03 17.90 -9.64
N VAL A 399 1.04 17.79 -10.42
CA VAL A 399 1.87 16.58 -10.56
C VAL A 399 3.35 16.95 -10.45
N GLY A 400 4.20 16.00 -10.07
CA GLY A 400 5.64 16.24 -9.95
C GLY A 400 6.50 15.00 -10.08
N PHE A 401 7.81 15.24 -10.19
CA PHE A 401 8.83 14.21 -10.32
C PHE A 401 9.90 14.39 -9.26
N LEU A 402 10.26 13.31 -8.57
CA LEU A 402 11.36 13.27 -7.61
C LEU A 402 12.23 12.04 -7.85
N GLU A 403 13.51 12.25 -8.12
CA GLU A 403 14.46 11.15 -8.31
C GLU A 403 15.35 10.99 -7.08
N TYR A 404 15.34 9.78 -6.50
CA TYR A 404 16.28 9.41 -5.46
C TYR A 404 17.63 9.07 -6.08
N ALA A 405 18.72 9.50 -5.43
CA ALA A 405 20.05 9.06 -5.81
C ALA A 405 20.12 7.52 -5.80
N ALA A 406 20.75 6.92 -6.82
CA ALA A 406 20.98 5.48 -6.87
C ALA A 406 21.70 4.99 -5.60
N GLN A 407 21.38 3.77 -5.16
CA GLN A 407 21.99 3.19 -3.98
C GLN A 407 23.45 2.78 -4.22
N GLY A 408 24.31 3.03 -3.23
CA GLY A 408 25.74 2.74 -3.27
C GLY A 408 26.20 1.64 -2.32
N THR A 409 27.52 1.52 -2.17
CA THR A 409 28.13 0.59 -1.21
C THR A 409 27.69 0.90 0.23
N GLY A 410 27.23 -0.12 0.95
CA GLY A 410 26.74 0.01 2.33
C GLY A 410 25.32 0.55 2.45
N GLU A 411 24.60 0.67 1.33
CA GLU A 411 23.18 1.08 1.26
C GLU A 411 22.26 -0.09 0.86
N LEU A 412 22.81 -1.30 0.79
CA LEU A 412 22.12 -2.52 0.33
C LEU A 412 21.72 -3.39 1.53
N GLY A 413 20.46 -3.81 1.56
CA GLY A 413 19.90 -4.91 2.35
C GLY A 413 19.69 -6.14 1.47
N CYS A 414 18.84 -7.08 1.90
CA CYS A 414 18.67 -8.38 1.22
C CYS A 414 18.25 -8.26 -0.25
N ASP A 415 18.74 -9.16 -1.09
CA ASP A 415 18.47 -9.21 -2.53
C ASP A 415 18.63 -7.84 -3.24
N TRP A 416 19.64 -7.07 -2.83
CA TRP A 416 19.93 -5.73 -3.36
C TRP A 416 18.86 -4.67 -3.08
N HIS A 417 17.94 -4.88 -2.14
CA HIS A 417 16.99 -3.84 -1.73
C HIS A 417 17.68 -2.74 -0.93
N PRO A 418 17.10 -1.54 -0.80
CA PRO A 418 17.64 -0.50 0.08
C PRO A 418 17.63 -0.94 1.55
N ASN A 419 18.76 -0.76 2.26
CA ASN A 419 18.77 -0.95 3.71
C ASN A 419 18.19 0.26 4.46
N THR A 420 18.11 0.15 5.79
CA THR A 420 17.64 1.25 6.66
C THR A 420 18.36 2.58 6.45
N LYS A 421 19.67 2.57 6.19
CA LYS A 421 20.44 3.79 5.89
C LYS A 421 19.94 4.43 4.58
N LYS A 422 19.69 3.62 3.56
CA LYS A 422 19.17 4.14 2.28
C LYS A 422 17.76 4.69 2.44
N HIS A 423 16.87 3.96 3.13
CA HIS A 423 15.52 4.43 3.44
C HIS A 423 15.53 5.75 4.21
N ALA A 424 16.39 5.91 5.20
CA ALA A 424 16.51 7.17 5.93
C ALA A 424 16.89 8.33 5.01
N SER A 425 17.84 8.13 4.08
CA SER A 425 18.21 9.16 3.11
C SER A 425 17.07 9.51 2.14
N MET A 426 16.30 8.51 1.70
CA MET A 426 15.13 8.72 0.85
C MET A 426 14.01 9.44 1.60
N ALA A 427 13.81 9.10 2.88
CA ALA A 427 12.85 9.76 3.75
C ALA A 427 13.17 11.24 3.89
N THR A 428 14.42 11.61 4.16
CA THR A 428 14.85 13.03 4.22
C THR A 428 14.49 13.78 2.95
N VAL A 429 14.80 13.20 1.78
CA VAL A 429 14.52 13.83 0.48
C VAL A 429 13.00 13.96 0.25
N LEU A 430 12.22 12.92 0.57
CA LEU A 430 10.76 12.96 0.44
C LEU A 430 10.14 13.99 1.39
N THR A 431 10.58 14.02 2.65
CA THR A 431 10.14 14.99 3.66
C THR A 431 10.37 16.43 3.17
N GLU A 432 11.54 16.74 2.64
CA GLU A 432 11.88 18.08 2.12
C GLU A 432 11.01 18.47 0.90
N GLU A 433 10.80 17.53 -0.02
CA GLU A 433 9.94 17.73 -1.19
C GLU A 433 8.51 18.03 -0.77
N LEU A 434 7.92 17.22 0.12
CA LEU A 434 6.54 17.39 0.57
C LEU A 434 6.34 18.69 1.37
N ARG A 435 7.26 19.06 2.26
CA ARG A 435 7.22 20.38 2.93
C ARG A 435 7.20 21.53 1.93
N THR A 436 8.01 21.42 0.87
CA THR A 436 8.11 22.46 -0.15
C THR A 436 6.85 22.56 -0.99
N LYS A 437 6.32 21.42 -1.46
CA LYS A 437 5.19 21.36 -2.40
C LYS A 437 3.84 21.57 -1.74
N LEU A 438 3.65 21.06 -0.52
CA LEU A 438 2.37 21.10 0.19
C LEU A 438 2.32 22.19 1.27
N HIS A 439 3.42 22.92 1.48
CA HIS A 439 3.53 23.97 2.50
C HIS A 439 3.25 23.45 3.92
N TRP A 440 3.80 22.27 4.22
CA TRP A 440 3.67 21.59 5.50
C TRP A 440 4.69 22.05 6.54
#